data_AF-A0AA88XX16-F1
#
_entry.id   AF-A0AA88XX16-F1
#
_cell.length_a   1.000
_cell.length_b   1.000
_cell.length_c   1.000
_cell.angle_alpha   90.00
_cell.angle_beta   90.00
_cell.angle_gamma   90.00
#
_symmetry.space_group_name_H-M   'P 1'
#
loop_
_entity.id
_entity.type
_entity.pdbx_description
1 polymer ?
#
loop_
_entity_poly.entity_id
_entity_poly.type
_entity_poly.pdbx_seq_one_letter_code
_entity_poly.pdbx_strand_id
1 'polypeptide(L)'
;MERRRLSYDETNQRERVIAEIEVGSTRNVYDTLYLHNVGKEYHLDRRTRKCNVTDLTRPFRYRGVLPGSTFQYLFEMGAGGVPYEHALVQMFSGNSSTEHHVSLVTYPSCIPIQIQHFIGPNDYEESKHNLVFTVGFKCLILEKSNPNKASFRRQSWKEVDRSQNYMERRRLSYDETNKRERKIAEIEEGSTRSFYDVLSLHNEGKEYTLDLRTRKCNVTTLTRPFFYRGVLPGSTFQYLSEIGASGVPYESTIVAGFAGNSSTGSEHHVSIVSYPSCVPIQNQHFRGNDYEESNYYNITIGIRDPAVFIPPEECIG
;
A
#
# COMPACT_ATOMS: atom_id res chain seq x y z
N MET A 1 -20.23 2.33 0.33
CA MET A 1 -18.94 3.04 0.46
C MET A 1 -18.89 3.68 1.83
N GLU A 2 -17.74 3.67 2.51
CA GLU A 2 -17.56 4.40 3.77
C GLU A 2 -16.44 5.44 3.60
N ARG A 3 -16.69 6.68 4.01
CA ARG A 3 -15.70 7.76 4.04
C ARG A 3 -15.61 8.29 5.46
N ARG A 4 -14.39 8.49 5.97
CA ARG A 4 -14.18 9.00 7.34
C ARG A 4 -13.37 10.27 7.30
N ARG A 5 -13.74 11.25 8.12
CA ARG A 5 -12.91 12.40 8.47
C ARG A 5 -12.50 12.26 9.92
N LEU A 6 -11.20 12.34 10.18
CA LEU A 6 -10.63 12.26 11.51
C LEU A 6 -10.16 13.64 11.95
N SER A 7 -10.52 14.04 13.16
CA SER A 7 -9.84 15.09 13.92
C SER A 7 -9.18 14.44 15.12
N TYR A 8 -7.90 14.70 15.31
CA TYR A 8 -7.08 14.04 16.31
C TYR A 8 -6.34 15.07 17.16
N ASP A 9 -6.37 14.89 18.47
CA ASP A 9 -5.70 15.77 19.45
C ASP A 9 -5.02 14.88 20.51
N GLU A 10 -3.72 14.72 20.33
CA GLU A 10 -2.86 13.91 21.19
C GLU A 10 -2.77 14.47 22.61
N THR A 11 -2.61 15.80 22.73
CA THR A 11 -2.42 16.47 24.02
C THR A 11 -3.60 16.23 24.95
N ASN A 12 -4.82 16.23 24.41
CA ASN A 12 -6.03 16.00 25.19
C ASN A 12 -6.57 14.56 25.09
N GLN A 13 -5.84 13.66 24.44
CA GLN A 13 -6.22 12.25 24.19
C GLN A 13 -7.66 12.11 23.68
N ARG A 14 -8.00 12.87 22.63
CA ARG A 14 -9.34 12.87 22.06
C ARG A 14 -9.29 12.76 20.55
N GLU A 15 -10.30 12.10 20.01
CA GLU A 15 -10.47 11.93 18.57
C GLU A 15 -11.93 12.08 18.19
N ARG A 16 -12.17 12.66 17.02
CA ARG A 16 -13.51 12.80 16.44
C ARG A 16 -13.51 12.19 15.05
N VAL A 17 -14.43 11.27 14.80
CA VAL A 17 -14.59 10.56 13.54
C VAL A 17 -15.95 10.90 12.96
N ILE A 18 -15.97 11.56 11.81
CA ILE A 18 -17.20 11.76 11.04
C ILE A 18 -17.20 10.71 9.94
N ALA A 19 -18.08 9.72 10.04
CA ALA A 19 -18.23 8.63 9.08
C ALA A 19 -19.46 8.88 8.20
N GLU A 20 -19.26 8.87 6.89
CA GLU A 20 -20.32 8.88 5.88
C GLU A 20 -20.41 7.48 5.28
N ILE A 21 -21.54 6.80 5.51
CA ILE A 21 -21.79 5.43 5.07
C ILE A 21 -22.92 5.45 4.03
N GLU A 22 -22.59 4.99 2.83
CA GLU A 22 -23.52 4.86 1.71
C GLU A 22 -23.81 3.38 1.43
N VAL A 23 -25.08 2.99 1.58
CA VAL A 23 -25.61 1.64 1.30
C VAL A 23 -26.82 1.77 0.38
N GLY A 24 -26.66 1.35 -0.88
CA GLY A 24 -27.68 1.58 -1.92
C GLY A 24 -27.94 3.08 -2.12
N SER A 25 -29.20 3.50 -2.04
CA SER A 25 -29.62 4.91 -2.09
C SER A 25 -29.59 5.62 -0.73
N THR A 26 -29.23 4.93 0.34
CA THR A 26 -29.26 5.49 1.69
C THR A 26 -27.88 6.00 2.08
N ARG A 27 -27.82 7.27 2.50
CA ARG A 27 -26.63 7.90 3.07
C ARG A 27 -26.86 8.21 4.54
N ASN A 28 -26.08 7.58 5.41
CA ASN A 28 -26.07 7.84 6.85
C ASN A 28 -24.77 8.56 7.22
N VAL A 29 -24.86 9.53 8.12
CA VAL A 29 -23.69 10.27 8.61
C VAL A 29 -23.65 10.16 10.13
N TYR A 30 -22.58 9.57 10.64
CA TYR A 30 -22.31 9.40 12.05
C TYR A 30 -21.16 10.30 12.47
N ASP A 31 -21.23 10.83 13.68
CA ASP A 31 -20.22 11.67 14.29
C ASP A 31 -19.88 11.09 15.66
N THR A 32 -18.73 10.45 15.76
CA THR A 32 -18.28 9.80 16.97
C THR A 32 -17.16 10.62 17.61
N LEU A 33 -17.32 10.99 18.87
CA LEU A 33 -16.31 11.66 19.68
C LEU A 33 -15.84 10.70 20.78
N TYR A 34 -14.53 10.47 20.82
CA TYR A 34 -13.87 9.67 21.84
C TYR A 34 -13.08 10.60 22.77
N LEU A 35 -13.40 10.55 24.07
CA LEU A 35 -12.71 11.30 25.11
C LEU A 35 -12.03 10.29 26.05
N HIS A 36 -10.77 9.93 25.77
CA HIS A 36 -10.08 8.89 26.53
C HIS A 36 -9.75 9.30 27.96
N ASN A 37 -9.48 10.59 28.18
CA ASN A 37 -9.29 11.16 29.51
C ASN A 37 -10.54 11.06 30.41
N VAL A 38 -11.74 11.00 29.82
CA VAL A 38 -13.01 10.83 30.54
C VAL A 38 -13.52 9.38 30.48
N GLY A 39 -12.92 8.54 29.63
CA GLY A 39 -13.38 7.16 29.41
C GLY A 39 -14.77 7.10 28.78
N LYS A 40 -15.11 8.03 27.87
CA LYS A 40 -16.43 8.11 27.23
C LYS A 40 -16.36 8.16 25.71
N GLU A 41 -17.32 7.50 25.08
CA GLU A 41 -17.61 7.58 23.65
C GLU A 41 -18.99 8.19 23.43
N TYR A 42 -19.08 9.17 22.53
CA TYR A 42 -20.31 9.82 22.13
C TYR A 42 -20.57 9.50 20.67
N HIS A 43 -21.65 8.81 20.38
CA HIS A 43 -22.04 8.43 19.03
C HIS A 43 -23.30 9.18 18.61
N LEU A 44 -23.15 10.17 17.73
CA LEU A 44 -24.23 11.00 17.22
C LEU A 44 -24.64 10.57 15.81
N ASP A 45 -25.88 10.13 15.65
CA ASP A 45 -26.52 10.04 14.34
C ASP A 45 -26.93 11.46 13.90
N ARG A 46 -26.28 12.00 12.86
CA ARG A 46 -26.52 13.37 12.42
C ARG A 46 -27.88 13.56 11.76
N ARG A 47 -28.51 12.50 11.27
CA ARG A 47 -29.85 12.53 10.66
C ARG A 47 -30.93 12.59 11.73
N THR A 48 -30.86 11.70 12.71
CA THR A 48 -31.88 11.63 13.78
C THR A 48 -31.60 12.55 14.96
N ARG A 49 -30.37 13.10 15.04
CA ARG A 49 -29.86 13.89 16.18
C ARG A 49 -29.86 13.12 17.50
N LYS A 50 -29.98 11.79 17.46
CA LYS A 50 -29.86 10.94 18.64
C LYS A 50 -28.37 10.74 18.97
N CYS A 51 -28.03 11.00 20.22
CA CYS A 51 -26.68 10.78 20.75
C CYS A 51 -26.74 9.62 21.74
N ASN A 52 -25.92 8.59 21.51
CA ASN A 52 -25.69 7.51 22.47
C ASN A 52 -24.35 7.75 23.17
N VAL A 53 -24.31 7.53 24.48
CA VAL A 53 -23.08 7.71 25.27
C VAL A 53 -22.74 6.38 25.94
N THR A 54 -21.55 5.88 25.68
CA THR A 54 -21.06 4.60 26.20
C THR A 54 -19.72 4.77 26.90
N ASP A 55 -19.38 3.82 27.77
CA ASP A 55 -18.06 3.75 28.37
C ASP A 55 -17.02 3.35 27.31
N LEU A 56 -15.91 4.08 27.27
CA LEU A 56 -14.83 3.82 26.36
C LEU A 56 -13.87 2.81 26.97
N THR A 57 -13.93 1.57 26.48
CA THR A 57 -13.12 0.46 27.00
C THR A 57 -11.76 0.35 26.33
N ARG A 58 -11.57 0.97 25.16
CA ARG A 58 -10.32 0.90 24.40
C ARG A 58 -9.30 1.97 24.86
N PRO A 59 -8.00 1.62 24.94
CA PRO A 59 -6.96 2.59 25.28
C PRO A 59 -6.78 3.64 24.17
N PHE A 60 -6.22 4.79 24.55
CA PHE A 60 -5.81 5.81 23.57
C PHE A 60 -4.68 5.26 22.70
N ARG A 61 -4.82 5.40 21.38
CA ARG A 61 -3.80 4.98 20.41
C ARG A 61 -3.15 6.22 19.80
N TYR A 62 -1.82 6.30 19.88
CA TYR A 62 -1.07 7.39 19.27
C TYR A 62 -1.10 7.27 17.75
N ARG A 63 -1.42 8.37 17.08
CA ARG A 63 -1.39 8.45 15.61
C ARG A 63 -0.04 9.04 15.19
N GLY A 64 1.01 8.21 15.18
CA GLY A 64 2.37 8.65 14.86
C GLY A 64 3.42 7.58 15.10
N VAL A 65 4.67 8.00 15.29
CA VAL A 65 5.75 7.12 15.72
C VAL A 65 5.64 6.92 17.23
N LEU A 66 5.36 5.69 17.67
CA LEU A 66 5.27 5.38 19.09
C LEU A 66 6.65 5.54 19.76
N PRO A 67 6.72 6.01 21.02
CA PRO A 67 7.96 6.00 21.78
C PRO A 67 8.56 4.60 21.83
N GLY A 68 9.88 4.49 21.59
CA GLY A 68 10.58 3.20 21.52
C GLY A 68 10.46 2.47 20.18
N SER A 69 9.78 3.04 19.17
CA SER A 69 9.83 2.50 17.81
C SER A 69 11.25 2.57 17.24
N THR A 70 11.63 1.54 16.50
CA THR A 70 12.88 1.48 15.75
C THR A 70 12.63 1.96 14.33
N PHE A 71 13.46 2.92 13.87
CA PHE A 71 13.48 3.31 12.47
C PHE A 71 13.85 2.11 11.61
N GLN A 72 13.08 1.89 10.56
CA GLN A 72 13.31 0.78 9.63
C GLN A 72 14.00 1.28 8.37
N TYR A 73 13.40 2.25 7.67
CA TYR A 73 13.98 2.84 6.46
C TYR A 73 13.22 4.09 6.01
N LEU A 74 13.84 4.85 5.09
CA LEU A 74 13.31 6.01 4.40
C LEU A 74 13.07 5.63 2.92
N PHE A 75 11.95 6.07 2.36
CA PHE A 75 11.61 5.82 0.96
C PHE A 75 10.77 6.95 0.36
N GLU A 76 10.72 7.01 -0.96
CA GLU A 76 9.85 7.93 -1.71
C GLU A 76 8.56 7.22 -2.10
N MET A 77 7.42 7.80 -1.70
CA MET A 77 6.10 7.44 -2.22
C MET A 77 5.78 8.29 -3.43
N GLY A 78 5.31 7.68 -4.52
CA GLY A 78 4.98 8.37 -5.77
C GLY A 78 6.10 8.30 -6.82
N ALA A 79 6.13 9.28 -7.73
CA ALA A 79 7.05 9.30 -8.87
C ALA A 79 8.31 10.10 -8.57
N GLY A 80 9.40 9.41 -8.22
CA GLY A 80 10.69 10.04 -7.94
C GLY A 80 11.17 10.89 -9.12
N GLY A 81 11.56 12.14 -8.84
CA GLY A 81 12.01 13.09 -9.86
C GLY A 81 10.90 13.83 -10.61
N VAL A 82 9.62 13.58 -10.32
CA VAL A 82 8.50 14.39 -10.81
C VAL A 82 8.11 15.40 -9.71
N PRO A 83 8.25 16.72 -9.95
CA PRO A 83 7.87 17.73 -8.96
C PRO A 83 6.42 17.54 -8.49
N TYR A 84 6.20 17.60 -7.17
CA TYR A 84 4.88 17.51 -6.52
C TYR A 84 4.14 16.18 -6.66
N GLU A 85 4.78 15.14 -7.20
CA GLU A 85 4.20 13.79 -7.29
C GLU A 85 4.93 12.77 -6.40
N HIS A 86 5.75 13.23 -5.46
CA HIS A 86 6.41 12.37 -4.50
C HIS A 86 6.43 12.98 -3.10
N ALA A 87 6.47 12.11 -2.09
CA ALA A 87 6.71 12.46 -0.70
C ALA A 87 7.76 11.52 -0.12
N LEU A 88 8.67 12.06 0.70
CA LEU A 88 9.58 11.25 1.50
C LEU A 88 8.84 10.69 2.72
N VAL A 89 9.03 9.40 2.97
CA VAL A 89 8.29 8.64 3.98
C VAL A 89 9.24 7.78 4.78
N GLN A 90 9.13 7.85 6.10
CA GLN A 90 9.86 7.00 7.04
C GLN A 90 8.94 5.91 7.54
N MET A 91 9.47 4.69 7.62
CA MET A 91 8.83 3.57 8.30
C MET A 91 9.48 3.35 9.66
N PHE A 92 8.64 3.20 10.66
CA PHE A 92 9.01 2.80 12.00
C PHE A 92 8.24 1.54 12.37
N SER A 93 8.87 0.65 13.14
CA SER A 93 8.17 -0.47 13.77
C SER A 93 8.56 -0.60 15.22
N GLY A 94 7.70 -1.19 16.02
CA GLY A 94 8.02 -1.52 17.38
C GLY A 94 7.08 -2.57 17.95
N ASN A 95 7.47 -3.07 19.11
CA ASN A 95 6.72 -4.08 19.85
C ASN A 95 6.30 -3.49 21.19
N SER A 96 5.02 -3.60 21.49
CA SER A 96 4.50 -3.48 22.85
C SER A 96 4.30 -4.88 23.45
N SER A 97 3.89 -4.94 24.72
CA SER A 97 3.60 -6.23 25.38
C SER A 97 2.46 -7.02 24.73
N THR A 98 1.59 -6.37 23.95
CA THR A 98 0.38 -6.99 23.39
C THR A 98 0.23 -6.82 21.87
N GLU A 99 1.05 -5.98 21.24
CA GLU A 99 0.83 -5.55 19.87
C GLU A 99 2.15 -5.19 19.18
N HIS A 100 2.33 -5.64 17.94
CA HIS A 100 3.36 -5.11 17.04
C HIS A 100 2.75 -3.94 16.26
N HIS A 101 3.47 -2.84 16.10
CA HIS A 101 2.99 -1.68 15.35
C HIS A 101 3.95 -1.33 14.22
N VAL A 102 3.38 -0.82 13.12
CA VAL A 102 4.13 -0.24 12.00
C VAL A 102 3.52 1.12 11.68
N SER A 103 4.35 2.16 11.67
CA SER A 103 3.93 3.52 11.36
C SER A 103 4.70 4.03 10.13
N LEU A 104 3.96 4.58 9.18
CA LEU A 104 4.48 5.30 8.03
C LEU A 104 4.18 6.78 8.24
N VAL A 105 5.23 7.61 8.22
CA VAL A 105 5.13 9.05 8.44
C VAL A 105 5.89 9.82 7.37
N THR A 106 5.42 11.02 7.00
CA THR A 106 6.17 11.90 6.08
C THR A 106 7.49 12.35 6.71
N TYR A 107 8.46 12.72 5.88
CA TYR A 107 9.70 13.37 6.28
C TYR A 107 9.85 14.73 5.58
N PRO A 108 10.28 15.78 6.29
CA PRO A 108 10.67 15.81 7.71
C PRO A 108 9.54 16.06 8.72
N SER A 109 8.29 16.31 8.31
CA SER A 109 7.25 16.74 9.26
C SER A 109 6.62 15.64 10.13
N CYS A 110 7.00 14.36 9.94
CA CYS A 110 6.50 13.23 10.73
C CYS A 110 4.97 13.06 10.69
N ILE A 111 4.33 13.40 9.57
CA ILE A 111 2.87 13.36 9.48
C ILE A 111 2.40 11.94 9.18
N PRO A 112 1.47 11.36 9.96
CA PRO A 112 1.02 9.98 9.76
C PRO A 112 0.36 9.77 8.39
N ILE A 113 0.88 8.79 7.65
CA ILE A 113 0.34 8.32 6.39
C ILE A 113 -0.51 7.07 6.60
N GLN A 114 0.08 6.08 7.29
CA GLN A 114 -0.56 4.80 7.54
C GLN A 114 -0.01 4.23 8.85
N ILE A 115 -0.90 3.61 9.63
CA ILE A 115 -0.53 2.95 10.88
C ILE A 115 -1.18 1.57 10.87
N GLN A 116 -0.37 0.54 11.05
CA GLN A 116 -0.80 -0.84 11.15
C GLN A 116 -0.51 -1.36 12.56
N HIS A 117 -1.48 -2.08 13.09
CA HIS A 117 -1.51 -2.65 14.43
C HIS A 117 -1.74 -4.15 14.28
N PHE A 118 -0.89 -4.97 14.90
CA PHE A 118 -0.96 -6.43 14.80
C PHE A 118 -1.09 -6.99 16.22
N ILE A 119 -2.26 -7.58 16.54
CA ILE A 119 -2.55 -8.13 17.85
C ILE A 119 -2.25 -9.63 17.78
N GLY A 120 -1.16 -10.08 18.40
CA GLY A 120 -0.73 -11.48 18.33
C GLY A 120 -0.18 -11.92 16.96
N PRO A 121 0.29 -13.18 16.83
CA PRO A 121 0.93 -13.68 15.60
C PRO A 121 -0.04 -13.91 14.43
N ASN A 122 -1.36 -13.91 14.69
CA ASN A 122 -2.38 -14.32 13.72
C ASN A 122 -3.59 -13.35 13.58
N ASP A 123 -3.78 -12.34 14.44
CA ASP A 123 -4.90 -11.38 14.27
C ASP A 123 -4.45 -10.09 13.58
N TYR A 124 -4.79 -10.01 12.29
CA TYR A 124 -4.82 -8.77 11.53
C TYR A 124 -6.09 -7.99 11.91
N GLU A 125 -6.03 -7.20 12.99
CA GLU A 125 -6.98 -6.10 13.15
C GLU A 125 -6.45 -4.90 12.35
N GLU A 126 -6.68 -4.93 11.03
CA GLU A 126 -6.36 -3.80 10.17
C GLU A 126 -7.23 -2.61 10.61
N SER A 127 -6.66 -1.70 11.39
CA SER A 127 -7.25 -0.40 11.61
C SER A 127 -7.24 0.30 10.23
N LYS A 128 -8.34 0.15 9.47
CA LYS A 128 -8.55 0.79 8.15
C LYS A 128 -8.72 2.30 8.32
N HIS A 129 -7.68 2.92 8.82
CA HIS A 129 -7.56 4.36 8.99
C HIS A 129 -6.52 4.85 8.00
N ASN A 130 -6.80 4.68 6.71
CA ASN A 130 -6.20 5.55 5.71
C ASN A 130 -6.80 6.94 5.96
N LEU A 131 -5.98 7.89 6.40
CA LEU A 131 -6.38 9.30 6.45
C LEU A 131 -6.51 9.77 5.00
N VAL A 132 -7.71 9.62 4.45
CA VAL A 132 -8.06 9.99 3.07
C VAL A 132 -8.61 11.41 3.09
N PHE A 133 -7.78 12.41 2.77
CA PHE A 133 -8.28 13.76 2.48
C PHE A 133 -8.87 13.78 1.07
N THR A 134 -10.19 13.72 0.96
CA THR A 134 -10.89 13.76 -0.33
C THR A 134 -10.94 15.19 -0.87
N VAL A 135 -10.17 15.48 -1.92
CA VAL A 135 -10.31 16.70 -2.72
C VAL A 135 -10.81 16.28 -4.10
N GLY A 136 -11.96 16.83 -4.54
CA GLY A 136 -12.61 16.41 -5.77
C GLY A 136 -11.92 16.98 -7.01
N PHE A 137 -11.10 16.18 -7.68
CA PHE A 137 -10.69 16.45 -9.06
C PHE A 137 -10.90 15.22 -9.94
N LYS A 138 -11.29 15.48 -11.19
CA LYS A 138 -11.60 14.45 -12.19
C LYS A 138 -10.28 13.97 -12.79
N CYS A 139 -9.96 12.69 -12.62
CA CYS A 139 -8.84 12.08 -13.32
C CYS A 139 -9.15 12.11 -14.82
N LEU A 140 -8.44 12.96 -15.58
CA LEU A 140 -8.39 12.84 -17.02
C LEU A 140 -7.65 11.53 -17.28
N ILE A 141 -8.41 10.46 -17.48
CA ILE A 141 -7.92 9.27 -18.15
C ILE A 141 -7.37 9.81 -19.47
N LEU A 142 -6.05 9.92 -19.56
CA LEU A 142 -5.38 10.04 -20.83
C LEU A 142 -5.81 8.79 -21.60
N GLU A 143 -6.73 8.98 -22.55
CA GLU A 143 -6.90 8.05 -23.65
C GLU A 143 -5.50 7.70 -24.14
N LYS A 144 -5.12 6.43 -23.93
CA LYS A 144 -3.75 5.91 -24.04
C LYS A 144 -2.84 6.38 -22.89
N SER A 145 -2.83 5.61 -21.81
CA SER A 145 -1.55 5.34 -21.13
C SER A 145 -0.56 4.97 -22.24
N ASN A 146 0.40 5.85 -22.50
CA ASN A 146 1.44 5.56 -23.47
C ASN A 146 2.19 4.32 -22.91
N PRO A 147 2.12 3.15 -23.55
CA PRO A 147 2.67 1.89 -23.01
C PRO A 147 4.19 1.96 -22.73
N ASN A 148 4.83 3.03 -23.19
CA ASN A 148 6.24 3.34 -23.02
C ASN A 148 6.63 3.93 -21.65
N LYS A 149 5.71 4.11 -20.69
CA LYS A 149 6.01 4.76 -19.39
C LYS A 149 6.02 3.83 -18.16
N ALA A 150 5.50 2.61 -18.25
CA ALA A 150 5.44 1.68 -17.10
C ALA A 150 6.69 0.80 -17.03
N SER A 151 7.84 1.46 -17.00
CA SER A 151 9.13 0.81 -16.85
C SER A 151 9.71 1.28 -15.52
N PHE A 152 10.02 0.37 -14.59
CA PHE A 152 10.42 0.77 -13.24
C PHE A 152 11.66 0.00 -12.78
N ARG A 153 12.63 0.69 -12.17
CA ARG A 153 13.94 0.09 -11.78
C ARG A 153 14.09 -0.18 -10.27
N ARG A 154 13.22 0.37 -9.43
CA ARG A 154 13.26 0.11 -7.99
C ARG A 154 11.87 0.24 -7.43
N GLN A 155 11.29 -0.90 -7.10
CA GLN A 155 10.18 -0.98 -6.19
C GLN A 155 10.72 -1.84 -5.07
N SER A 156 10.77 -1.33 -3.83
CA SER A 156 10.69 -2.30 -2.75
C SER A 156 9.23 -2.60 -2.49
N TRP A 157 8.96 -3.89 -2.38
CA TRP A 157 7.64 -4.48 -2.50
C TRP A 157 7.34 -5.22 -1.22
N LYS A 158 6.11 -5.10 -0.70
CA LYS A 158 5.63 -5.88 0.45
C LYS A 158 4.50 -6.74 -0.08
N GLU A 159 4.73 -8.05 -0.16
CA GLU A 159 3.68 -9.06 -0.34
C GLU A 159 3.21 -9.53 1.03
N VAL A 160 1.90 -9.54 1.23
CA VAL A 160 1.28 -10.22 2.38
C VAL A 160 0.49 -11.37 1.80
N ASP A 161 1.08 -12.57 1.81
CA ASP A 161 0.36 -13.80 1.48
C ASP A 161 -0.20 -14.40 2.78
N ARG A 162 -1.54 -14.41 2.91
CA ARG A 162 -2.22 -14.98 4.09
C ARG A 162 -1.93 -16.46 4.28
N SER A 163 -1.62 -17.20 3.22
CA SER A 163 -1.29 -18.62 3.32
C SER A 163 0.10 -18.85 3.91
N GLN A 164 1.02 -17.90 3.75
CA GLN A 164 2.42 -18.05 4.19
C GLN A 164 2.81 -17.17 5.39
N ASN A 165 1.93 -16.25 5.81
CA ASN A 165 2.07 -15.39 7.00
C ASN A 165 3.45 -14.71 7.13
N TYR A 166 3.99 -14.19 6.03
CA TYR A 166 5.20 -13.37 6.06
C TYR A 166 5.11 -12.15 5.18
N MET A 167 5.97 -11.18 5.49
CA MET A 167 6.25 -10.00 4.69
C MET A 167 7.65 -10.16 4.12
N GLU A 168 7.80 -9.99 2.82
CA GLU A 168 9.11 -10.00 2.16
C GLU A 168 9.30 -8.73 1.35
N ARG A 169 10.53 -8.21 1.40
CA ARG A 169 10.97 -7.07 0.61
C ARG A 169 11.71 -7.56 -0.62
N ARG A 170 11.31 -7.08 -1.80
CA ARG A 170 11.99 -7.41 -3.06
C ARG A 170 12.27 -6.15 -3.86
N ARG A 171 13.41 -6.07 -4.54
CA ARG A 171 13.65 -5.10 -5.62
C ARG A 171 13.01 -5.59 -6.89
N LEU A 172 12.18 -4.76 -7.50
CA LEU A 172 11.48 -5.12 -8.73
C LEU A 172 11.88 -4.22 -9.91
N SER A 173 12.25 -4.89 -11.01
CA SER A 173 12.38 -4.32 -12.34
C SER A 173 11.21 -4.78 -13.21
N TYR A 174 10.45 -3.84 -13.78
CA TYR A 174 9.21 -4.13 -14.49
C TYR A 174 9.22 -3.50 -15.89
N ASP A 175 8.84 -4.28 -16.91
CA ASP A 175 8.74 -3.86 -18.31
C ASP A 175 7.44 -4.40 -18.92
N GLU A 176 6.40 -3.54 -18.93
CA GLU A 176 5.11 -3.88 -19.53
C GLU A 176 5.20 -4.14 -21.03
N THR A 177 6.01 -3.35 -21.74
CA THR A 177 6.10 -3.41 -23.22
C THR A 177 6.64 -4.76 -23.68
N ASN A 178 7.69 -5.25 -23.02
CA ASN A 178 8.29 -6.55 -23.33
C ASN A 178 7.76 -7.70 -22.46
N LYS A 179 6.73 -7.44 -21.64
CA LYS A 179 6.10 -8.39 -20.71
C LYS A 179 7.13 -9.20 -19.91
N ARG A 180 8.03 -8.49 -19.24
CA ARG A 180 9.08 -9.10 -18.43
C ARG A 180 9.21 -8.40 -17.09
N GLU A 181 9.50 -9.18 -16.06
CA GLU A 181 9.74 -8.67 -14.71
C GLU A 181 10.88 -9.44 -14.05
N ARG A 182 11.62 -8.75 -13.17
CA ARG A 182 12.62 -9.37 -12.30
C ARG A 182 12.40 -8.94 -10.87
N LYS A 183 12.32 -9.88 -9.94
CA LYS A 183 12.13 -9.67 -8.51
C LYS A 183 13.31 -10.26 -7.77
N ILE A 184 14.05 -9.43 -7.05
CA ILE A 184 15.22 -9.84 -6.26
C ILE A 184 14.89 -9.62 -4.80
N ALA A 185 14.80 -10.71 -4.04
CA ALA A 185 14.56 -10.65 -2.60
C ALA A 185 15.70 -9.94 -1.85
N GLU A 186 15.35 -9.08 -0.89
CA GLU A 186 16.30 -8.45 0.02
C GLU A 186 16.56 -9.38 1.20
N ILE A 187 17.83 -9.78 1.37
CA ILE A 187 18.26 -10.72 2.41
C ILE A 187 18.26 -10.03 3.77
N GLU A 188 17.55 -10.59 4.72
CA GLU A 188 17.60 -10.18 6.13
C GLU A 188 18.73 -10.93 6.85
N GLU A 189 19.62 -10.18 7.51
CA GLU A 189 20.76 -10.75 8.23
C GLU A 189 20.28 -11.64 9.39
N GLY A 190 20.84 -12.85 9.47
CA GLY A 190 20.43 -13.86 10.47
C GLY A 190 19.17 -14.66 10.10
N SER A 191 18.52 -14.37 8.97
CA SER A 191 17.40 -15.18 8.49
C SER A 191 17.87 -16.52 7.93
N THR A 192 17.20 -17.60 8.32
CA THR A 192 17.42 -18.95 7.77
C THR A 192 16.60 -19.22 6.50
N ARG A 193 15.81 -18.23 6.05
CA ARG A 193 14.93 -18.35 4.88
C ARG A 193 15.74 -18.32 3.58
N SER A 194 15.20 -19.00 2.57
CA SER A 194 15.72 -18.90 1.21
C SER A 194 15.21 -17.61 0.57
N PHE A 195 16.12 -16.84 0.00
CA PHE A 195 15.83 -15.62 -0.74
C PHE A 195 16.09 -15.89 -2.23
N TYR A 196 15.22 -15.39 -3.10
CA TYR A 196 15.24 -15.73 -4.52
C TYR A 196 15.39 -14.49 -5.42
N ASP A 197 16.08 -14.70 -6.54
CA ASP A 197 16.05 -13.82 -7.71
C ASP A 197 15.24 -14.51 -8.80
N VAL A 198 14.07 -13.94 -9.09
CA VAL A 198 13.08 -14.48 -10.02
C VAL A 198 13.00 -13.56 -11.23
N LEU A 199 13.38 -14.07 -12.39
CA LEU A 199 13.23 -13.41 -13.69
C LEU A 199 12.14 -14.12 -14.48
N SER A 200 11.05 -13.41 -14.77
CA SER A 200 9.93 -13.90 -15.56
C SER A 200 9.91 -13.22 -16.93
N LEU A 201 10.05 -14.01 -18.00
CA LEU A 201 10.02 -13.56 -19.39
C LEU A 201 8.76 -14.12 -20.06
N HIS A 202 7.64 -13.39 -20.00
CA HIS A 202 6.35 -13.93 -20.46
C HIS A 202 6.29 -14.14 -21.97
N ASN A 203 6.98 -13.31 -22.76
CA ASN A 203 7.06 -13.50 -24.21
C ASN A 203 7.82 -14.79 -24.60
N GLU A 204 8.71 -15.26 -23.73
CA GLU A 204 9.48 -16.50 -23.93
C GLU A 204 8.84 -17.70 -23.22
N GLY A 205 7.83 -17.47 -22.37
CA GLY A 205 7.19 -18.51 -21.57
C GLY A 205 8.14 -19.13 -20.53
N LYS A 206 9.13 -18.38 -20.04
CA LYS A 206 10.17 -18.88 -19.11
C LYS A 206 10.20 -18.11 -17.80
N GLU A 207 10.50 -18.84 -16.74
CA GLU A 207 10.84 -18.30 -15.43
C GLU A 207 12.17 -18.87 -14.97
N TYR A 208 13.06 -17.99 -14.54
CA TYR A 208 14.34 -18.32 -13.95
C TYR A 208 14.28 -17.97 -12.47
N THR A 209 14.47 -18.97 -11.61
CA THR A 209 14.45 -18.81 -10.16
C THR A 209 15.80 -19.22 -9.61
N LEU A 210 16.59 -18.23 -9.20
CA LEU A 210 17.91 -18.42 -8.58
C LEU A 210 17.78 -18.29 -7.06
N ASP A 211 18.19 -19.33 -6.34
CA ASP A 211 18.38 -19.25 -4.89
C ASP A 211 19.64 -18.43 -4.59
N LEU A 212 19.48 -17.27 -3.95
CA LEU A 212 20.56 -16.34 -3.68
C LEU A 212 21.59 -16.90 -2.68
N ARG A 213 21.21 -17.87 -1.86
CA ARG A 213 22.09 -18.51 -0.87
C ARG A 213 22.85 -19.69 -1.47
N THR A 214 22.14 -20.59 -2.16
CA THR A 214 22.76 -21.82 -2.70
C THR A 214 23.32 -21.64 -4.10
N ARG A 215 23.01 -20.54 -4.79
CA ARG A 215 23.33 -20.27 -6.19
C ARG A 215 22.78 -21.32 -7.17
N LYS A 216 21.80 -22.12 -6.74
CA LYS A 216 21.11 -23.06 -7.62
C LYS A 216 20.02 -22.34 -8.40
N CYS A 217 20.05 -22.50 -9.71
CA CYS A 217 19.00 -21.99 -10.59
C CYS A 217 18.03 -23.11 -10.99
N ASN A 218 16.75 -22.78 -11.02
CA ASN A 218 15.70 -23.60 -11.60
C ASN A 218 15.02 -22.83 -12.73
N VAL A 219 14.86 -23.48 -13.89
CA VAL A 219 14.20 -22.90 -15.06
C VAL A 219 12.89 -23.63 -15.28
N THR A 220 11.78 -22.91 -15.19
CA THR A 220 10.44 -23.47 -15.33
C THR A 220 9.68 -22.84 -16.48
N THR A 221 8.68 -23.56 -16.98
CA THR A 221 7.72 -23.00 -17.94
C THR A 221 6.78 -22.06 -17.22
N LEU A 222 6.65 -20.83 -17.72
CA LEU A 222 5.80 -19.81 -17.16
C LEU A 222 4.36 -20.00 -17.65
N THR A 223 3.48 -20.49 -16.78
CA THR A 223 2.08 -20.78 -17.12
C THR A 223 1.13 -19.65 -16.77
N ARG A 224 1.54 -18.75 -15.86
CA ARG A 224 0.69 -17.64 -15.40
C ARG A 224 0.72 -16.45 -16.36
N PRO A 225 -0.40 -15.70 -16.48
CA PRO A 225 -0.45 -14.51 -17.32
C PRO A 225 0.45 -13.39 -16.77
N PHE A 226 0.80 -12.44 -17.64
CA PHE A 226 1.54 -11.24 -17.25
C PHE A 226 0.70 -10.39 -16.30
N PHE A 227 1.29 -9.99 -15.19
CA PHE A 227 0.61 -9.18 -14.19
C PHE A 227 0.82 -7.70 -14.49
N TYR A 228 -0.28 -7.00 -14.77
CA TYR A 228 -0.27 -5.56 -14.99
C TYR A 228 -0.23 -4.82 -13.66
N ARG A 229 0.66 -3.83 -13.54
CA ARG A 229 0.81 -3.02 -12.32
C ARG A 229 0.20 -1.63 -12.54
N GLY A 230 -0.46 -1.09 -11.52
CA GLY A 230 -1.22 0.15 -11.62
C GLY A 230 -2.70 -0.10 -11.90
N VAL A 231 -3.32 0.70 -12.77
CA VAL A 231 -4.76 0.59 -13.07
C VAL A 231 -5.00 -0.54 -14.07
N LEU A 232 -5.67 -1.59 -13.61
CA LEU A 232 -5.99 -2.74 -14.46
C LEU A 232 -7.07 -2.38 -15.50
N PRO A 233 -7.04 -2.97 -16.71
CA PRO A 233 -8.09 -2.78 -17.70
C PRO A 233 -9.48 -3.10 -17.15
N GLY A 234 -10.48 -2.27 -17.45
CA GLY A 234 -11.85 -2.44 -16.95
C GLY A 234 -12.07 -1.98 -15.51
N SER A 235 -11.05 -1.43 -14.83
CA SER A 235 -11.22 -0.84 -13.50
C SER A 235 -12.06 0.44 -13.55
N THR A 236 -12.85 0.65 -12.51
CA THR A 236 -13.68 1.83 -12.31
C THR A 236 -13.04 2.77 -11.30
N PHE A 237 -13.09 4.08 -11.58
CA PHE A 237 -12.63 5.11 -10.65
C PHE A 237 -13.48 5.09 -9.37
N GLN A 238 -12.81 5.17 -8.22
CA GLN A 238 -13.45 5.14 -6.91
C GLN A 238 -13.33 6.49 -6.19
N TYR A 239 -12.11 7.02 -6.08
CA TYR A 239 -11.84 8.25 -5.34
C TYR A 239 -10.53 8.91 -5.77
N LEU A 240 -10.40 10.19 -5.41
CA LEU A 240 -9.16 10.93 -5.39
C LEU A 240 -8.86 11.32 -3.93
N SER A 241 -7.61 11.21 -3.51
CA SER A 241 -7.18 11.58 -2.17
C SER A 241 -5.82 12.24 -2.20
N GLU A 242 -5.55 13.10 -1.24
CA GLU A 242 -4.19 13.49 -0.89
C GLU A 242 -3.66 12.52 0.17
N ILE A 243 -2.46 11.97 -0.05
CA ILE A 243 -1.69 11.18 0.93
C ILE A 243 -0.58 12.08 1.46
N GLY A 244 -0.43 12.11 2.78
CA GLY A 244 0.58 12.92 3.47
C GLY A 244 -0.01 14.20 4.07
N ALA A 245 0.85 15.20 4.20
CA ALA A 245 0.59 16.45 4.89
C ALA A 245 -0.14 17.46 4.01
N SER A 246 -1.48 17.49 4.05
CA SER A 246 -2.24 18.46 3.28
C SER A 246 -1.82 19.90 3.63
N GLY A 247 -1.41 20.65 2.61
CA GLY A 247 -0.94 22.03 2.75
C GLY A 247 0.54 22.21 3.12
N VAL A 248 1.31 21.14 3.29
CA VAL A 248 2.78 21.21 3.44
C VAL A 248 3.43 20.87 2.10
N PRO A 249 4.12 21.82 1.44
CA PRO A 249 4.77 21.57 0.16
C PRO A 249 5.72 20.38 0.23
N TYR A 250 5.66 19.49 -0.78
CA TYR A 250 6.54 18.31 -0.94
C TYR A 250 6.36 17.19 0.10
N GLU A 251 5.38 17.30 0.99
CA GLU A 251 5.05 16.26 1.97
C GLU A 251 3.68 15.63 1.72
N SER A 252 3.12 15.87 0.54
CA SER A 252 1.91 15.22 0.08
C SER A 252 1.99 14.84 -1.39
N THR A 253 1.20 13.83 -1.77
CA THR A 253 0.98 13.45 -3.16
C THR A 253 -0.49 13.13 -3.36
N ILE A 254 -1.02 13.48 -4.54
CA ILE A 254 -2.39 13.13 -4.89
C ILE A 254 -2.40 11.71 -5.46
N VAL A 255 -3.35 10.91 -5.01
CA VAL A 255 -3.55 9.54 -5.46
C VAL A 255 -4.97 9.34 -5.96
N ALA A 256 -5.10 8.43 -6.92
CA ALA A 256 -6.39 7.97 -7.43
C ALA A 256 -6.57 6.48 -7.11
N GLY A 257 -7.74 6.15 -6.56
CA GLY A 257 -8.17 4.79 -6.29
C GLY A 257 -9.06 4.26 -7.40
N PHE A 258 -8.78 3.03 -7.85
CA PHE A 258 -9.55 2.28 -8.83
C PHE A 258 -9.89 0.90 -8.28
N ALA A 259 -11.03 0.37 -8.69
CA ALA A 259 -11.42 -1.00 -8.36
C ALA A 259 -12.11 -1.68 -9.53
N GLY A 260 -11.91 -2.99 -9.67
CA GLY A 260 -12.58 -3.78 -10.68
C GLY A 260 -12.65 -5.25 -10.27
N ASN A 261 -13.33 -6.02 -11.10
CA ASN A 261 -13.42 -7.47 -10.95
C ASN A 261 -12.80 -8.13 -12.18
N SER A 262 -12.32 -9.35 -12.04
CA SER A 262 -12.00 -10.19 -13.18
C SER A 262 -13.27 -10.44 -14.01
N SER A 263 -13.09 -10.78 -15.28
CA SER A 263 -14.20 -11.13 -16.19
C SER A 263 -15.02 -12.32 -15.70
N THR A 264 -14.44 -13.18 -14.87
CA THR A 264 -15.11 -14.33 -14.23
C THR A 264 -15.81 -13.97 -12.93
N GLY A 265 -15.63 -12.76 -12.39
CA GLY A 265 -16.19 -12.29 -11.12
C GLY A 265 -15.60 -12.95 -9.87
N SER A 266 -14.67 -13.89 -10.04
CA SER A 266 -14.03 -14.65 -8.96
C SER A 266 -12.86 -13.90 -8.30
N GLU A 267 -12.39 -12.83 -8.93
CA GLU A 267 -11.29 -12.02 -8.41
C GLU A 267 -11.70 -10.56 -8.35
N HIS A 268 -11.30 -9.89 -7.27
CA HIS A 268 -11.48 -8.46 -7.10
C HIS A 268 -10.11 -7.80 -6.99
N HIS A 269 -9.96 -6.62 -7.57
CA HIS A 269 -8.71 -5.87 -7.53
C HIS A 269 -8.96 -4.42 -7.17
N VAL A 270 -8.04 -3.89 -6.36
CA VAL A 270 -7.97 -2.47 -6.00
C VAL A 270 -6.58 -1.94 -6.38
N SER A 271 -6.55 -0.75 -6.96
CA SER A 271 -5.32 -0.11 -7.41
C SER A 271 -5.29 1.32 -6.91
N ILE A 272 -4.19 1.71 -6.27
CA ILE A 272 -3.91 3.10 -5.92
C ILE A 272 -2.71 3.54 -6.75
N VAL A 273 -2.87 4.64 -7.48
CA VAL A 273 -1.82 5.20 -8.33
C VAL A 273 -1.61 6.69 -8.04
N SER A 274 -0.43 7.22 -8.31
CA SER A 274 -0.18 8.66 -8.28
C SER A 274 -1.06 9.38 -9.30
N TYR A 275 -1.38 10.63 -9.02
CA TYR A 275 -2.07 11.51 -9.95
C TYR A 275 -1.22 12.77 -10.19
N PRO A 276 -1.09 13.22 -11.45
CA PRO A 276 -1.67 12.67 -12.68
C PRO A 276 -0.87 11.55 -13.37
N SER A 277 0.34 11.20 -12.92
CA SER A 277 1.21 10.31 -13.70
C SER A 277 0.86 8.81 -13.68
N CYS A 278 -0.15 8.40 -12.90
CA CYS A 278 -0.60 7.01 -12.80
C CYS A 278 0.49 6.01 -12.39
N VAL A 279 1.47 6.45 -11.60
CA VAL A 279 2.52 5.56 -11.10
C VAL A 279 1.95 4.65 -10.01
N PRO A 280 2.14 3.32 -10.07
CA PRO A 280 1.56 2.40 -9.09
C PRO A 280 2.09 2.69 -7.68
N ILE A 281 1.19 2.85 -6.71
CA ILE A 281 1.53 3.01 -5.29
C ILE A 281 1.14 1.75 -4.52
N GLN A 282 -0.05 1.21 -4.81
CA GLN A 282 -0.54 -0.02 -4.19
C GLN A 282 -1.40 -0.81 -5.19
N ASN A 283 -1.27 -2.13 -5.16
CA ASN A 283 -2.23 -3.05 -5.76
C ASN A 283 -2.67 -4.06 -4.71
N GLN A 284 -3.97 -4.35 -4.66
CA GLN A 284 -4.55 -5.41 -3.84
C GLN A 284 -5.31 -6.36 -4.76
N HIS A 285 -5.06 -7.66 -4.61
CA HIS A 285 -5.74 -8.73 -5.34
C HIS A 285 -6.41 -9.64 -4.32
N PHE A 286 -7.72 -9.82 -4.49
CA PHE A 286 -8.53 -10.75 -3.71
C PHE A 286 -8.96 -11.90 -4.62
N ARG A 287 -8.60 -13.14 -4.26
CA ARG A 287 -8.97 -14.36 -5.00
C ARG A 287 -9.59 -15.37 -4.04
N GLY A 288 -10.91 -15.38 -3.94
CA GLY A 288 -11.59 -16.17 -2.91
C GLY A 288 -11.14 -15.75 -1.49
N ASN A 289 -10.46 -16.65 -0.78
CA ASN A 289 -9.90 -16.37 0.56
C ASN A 289 -8.46 -15.83 0.51
N ASP A 290 -7.81 -15.90 -0.64
CA ASP A 290 -6.44 -15.43 -0.82
C ASP A 290 -6.44 -13.92 -1.01
N TYR A 291 -5.47 -13.28 -0.37
CA TYR A 291 -5.24 -11.84 -0.41
C TYR A 291 -3.77 -11.63 -0.71
N GLU A 292 -3.50 -10.86 -1.76
CA GLU A 292 -2.16 -10.39 -2.11
C GLU A 292 -2.19 -8.87 -2.11
N GLU A 293 -1.34 -8.25 -1.32
CA GLU A 293 -1.11 -6.82 -1.34
C GLU A 293 0.29 -6.54 -1.89
N SER A 294 0.42 -5.54 -2.74
CA SER A 294 1.67 -5.09 -3.33
C SER A 294 1.80 -3.59 -3.10
N ASN A 295 2.70 -3.17 -2.21
CA ASN A 295 3.04 -1.76 -2.03
C ASN A 295 4.31 -1.41 -2.80
N TYR A 296 4.35 -0.25 -3.46
CA TYR A 296 5.48 0.16 -4.31
C TYR A 296 6.05 1.49 -3.85
N TYR A 297 7.37 1.57 -3.79
CA TYR A 297 8.09 2.77 -3.36
C TYR A 297 9.48 2.87 -4.00
N ASN A 298 10.08 4.06 -3.96
CA ASN A 298 11.34 4.42 -4.63
C ASN A 298 11.29 4.28 -6.17
N ILE A 299 10.12 4.53 -6.74
CA ILE A 299 9.87 4.26 -8.16
C ILE A 299 10.63 5.23 -9.04
N THR A 300 11.52 4.68 -9.87
CA THR A 300 12.19 5.41 -10.95
C THR A 300 11.58 4.97 -12.27
N ILE A 301 11.03 5.92 -13.04
CA ILE A 301 10.52 5.67 -14.38
C ILE A 301 11.68 5.39 -15.36
N GLY A 302 11.51 4.38 -16.20
CA GLY A 302 12.48 3.86 -17.15
C GLY A 302 13.39 2.74 -16.61
N ILE A 303 13.81 1.86 -17.51
CA ILE A 303 14.90 0.90 -17.28
C ILE A 303 16.19 1.55 -17.76
N ARG A 304 17.02 1.99 -16.81
CA ARG A 304 18.34 2.56 -17.13
C ARG A 304 19.33 1.52 -17.64
N ASP A 305 19.21 0.30 -17.16
CA ASP A 305 20.10 -0.81 -17.50
C ASP A 305 19.24 -2.01 -17.94
N PRO A 306 19.13 -2.29 -19.26
CA PRO A 306 18.33 -3.40 -19.77
C PRO A 306 18.96 -4.77 -19.46
N ALA A 307 20.24 -4.83 -19.06
CA ALA A 307 20.90 -6.08 -18.71
C ALA A 307 20.29 -6.75 -17.47
N VAL A 308 19.47 -6.03 -16.69
CA VAL A 308 18.71 -6.60 -15.59
C VAL A 308 17.75 -7.72 -16.02
N PHE A 309 17.41 -7.84 -17.30
CA PHE A 309 16.57 -8.94 -17.81
C PHE A 309 17.36 -10.06 -18.50
N ILE A 310 18.69 -10.03 -18.43
CA ILE A 310 19.53 -11.15 -18.86
C ILE A 310 19.52 -12.19 -17.72
N PRO A 311 19.23 -13.47 -17.99
CA PRO A 311 19.31 -14.53 -16.98
C PRO A 311 20.68 -14.57 -16.30
N PRO A 312 20.74 -14.89 -15.00
CA PRO A 312 22.01 -15.13 -14.31
C PRO A 312 22.82 -16.23 -15.00
N GLU A 313 24.15 -16.15 -14.95
CA GLU A 313 25.04 -17.14 -15.57
C GLU A 313 24.77 -18.56 -15.06
N GLU A 314 24.41 -18.70 -13.78
CA GLU A 314 24.03 -19.98 -13.16
C GLU A 314 22.80 -20.64 -13.80
N CYS A 315 22.02 -19.89 -14.57
CA CYS A 315 20.81 -20.35 -15.22
C CYS A 315 20.98 -20.69 -16.71
N ILE A 316 22.18 -20.51 -17.27
CA ILE A 316 22.47 -20.67 -18.71
C ILE A 316 23.12 -22.04 -19.01
N GLY A 317 23.25 -22.91 -18.00
CA GLY A 317 23.76 -24.28 -18.10
C GLY A 317 22.75 -25.32 -18.55
#